data_AF-A0A4U5VGW9-F1
#
_entry.id   AF-A0A4U5VGW9-F1
#
_cell.length_a   1.000
_cell.length_b   1.000
_cell.length_c   1.000
_cell.angle_alpha   90.00
_cell.angle_beta   90.00
_cell.angle_gamma   90.00
#
_symmetry.space_group_name_H-M   'P 1'
#
loop_
_entity.id
_entity.type
_entity.pdbx_description
1 polymer ?
#
loop_
_entity_poly.entity_id
_entity_poly.type
_entity_poly.pdbx_seq_one_letter_code
_entity_poly.pdbx_strand_id
1 'polypeptide(L)'
;MLSELFTPVETPEAPNRGFFKGLFGGGAQSLDREDLFGETAAGKASRSLAQHIPGPGGMEGMKGAASGVVGDLARARIALDERGQKLGELEERTAAMMASAESFSKHAHDMMLKYKDKKWYQL
;
A
#
# COMPACT_ATOMS: atom_id res chain seq x y z
N MET A 1 6.47 -37.65 17.21
CA MET A 1 6.67 -38.27 15.88
C MET A 1 7.17 -37.20 14.94
N LEU A 2 8.40 -37.34 14.44
CA LEU A 2 9.04 -36.40 13.51
C LEU A 2 8.33 -36.46 12.16
N SER A 3 7.70 -35.37 11.73
CA SER A 3 7.07 -35.25 10.42
C SER A 3 8.15 -35.03 9.35
N GLU A 4 8.26 -35.96 8.40
CA GLU A 4 9.19 -35.90 7.27
C GLU A 4 8.84 -34.72 6.33
N LEU A 5 9.78 -33.77 6.17
CA LEU A 5 9.65 -32.55 5.35
C LEU A 5 10.14 -32.77 3.90
N PHE A 6 10.08 -34.00 3.40
CA PHE A 6 10.57 -34.30 2.05
C PHE A 6 9.60 -35.22 1.32
N THR A 7 8.82 -34.64 0.40
CA THR A 7 8.12 -35.38 -0.64
C THR A 7 9.06 -35.55 -1.84
N PRO A 8 9.49 -36.78 -2.19
CA PRO A 8 10.27 -37.00 -3.39
C PRO A 8 9.46 -36.57 -4.62
N VAL A 9 9.95 -35.58 -5.34
CA VAL A 9 9.41 -35.18 -6.65
C VAL A 9 10.12 -36.03 -7.71
N GLU A 10 9.35 -36.79 -8.48
CA GLU A 10 9.86 -37.49 -9.65
C GLU A 10 10.45 -36.46 -10.63
N THR A 11 11.72 -36.65 -10.96
CA THR A 11 12.36 -35.82 -11.98
C THR A 11 11.76 -36.20 -13.35
N PRO A 12 11.37 -35.23 -14.18
CA PRO A 12 10.78 -35.53 -15.48
C PRO A 12 11.78 -36.31 -16.33
N GLU A 13 11.31 -37.44 -16.88
CA GLU A 13 12.10 -38.29 -17.77
C GLU A 13 12.59 -37.48 -18.97
N ALA A 14 13.86 -37.67 -19.35
CA ALA A 14 14.45 -36.94 -20.45
C ALA A 14 13.63 -37.16 -21.74
N PRO A 15 13.29 -36.11 -22.49
CA PRO A 15 12.43 -36.24 -23.66
C PRO A 15 13.04 -37.22 -24.66
N ASN A 16 12.23 -38.19 -25.10
CA ASN A 16 12.61 -39.18 -26.09
C ASN A 16 13.19 -38.49 -27.32
N ARG A 17 14.41 -38.87 -27.72
CA ARG A 17 15.12 -38.27 -28.87
C ARG A 17 14.28 -38.42 -30.13
N GLY A 18 13.61 -37.35 -30.52
CA GLY A 18 12.64 -37.32 -31.61
C GLY A 18 13.27 -37.52 -32.99
N PHE A 19 12.68 -38.46 -33.73
CA PHE A 19 12.47 -38.64 -35.18
C PHE A 19 13.49 -38.13 -36.24
N PHE A 20 14.15 -36.99 -36.09
CA PHE A 20 15.03 -36.44 -37.15
C PHE A 20 16.49 -36.89 -37.09
N LYS A 21 16.85 -37.82 -36.19
CA LYS A 21 18.22 -38.35 -36.09
C LYS A 21 18.64 -39.26 -37.26
N GLY A 22 17.73 -39.55 -38.21
CA GLY A 22 17.98 -40.50 -39.30
C GLY A 22 18.23 -39.92 -40.71
N LEU A 23 17.96 -38.63 -40.98
CA LEU A 23 17.91 -38.15 -42.38
C LEU A 23 19.12 -37.31 -42.84
N PHE A 24 19.94 -36.80 -41.94
CA PHE A 24 21.19 -36.11 -42.30
C PHE A 24 22.35 -36.76 -41.57
N GLY A 25 23.16 -37.51 -42.32
CA GLY A 25 24.29 -38.29 -41.81
C GLY A 25 25.27 -37.43 -41.01
N GLY A 26 25.38 -37.74 -39.73
CA GLY A 26 26.38 -37.21 -38.81
C GLY A 26 26.23 -37.95 -37.49
N GLY A 27 27.24 -38.75 -37.12
CA GLY A 27 27.24 -39.55 -35.89
C GLY A 27 26.90 -38.72 -34.66
N ALA A 28 26.36 -39.37 -33.63
CA ALA A 28 25.96 -38.74 -32.39
C ALA A 28 27.14 -37.98 -31.76
N GLN A 29 27.24 -36.68 -32.02
CA GLN A 29 28.08 -35.81 -31.22
C GLN A 29 27.39 -35.73 -29.85
N SER A 30 28.12 -36.12 -28.80
CA SER A 30 27.80 -35.67 -27.46
C SER A 30 27.75 -34.15 -27.54
N LEU A 31 26.57 -33.58 -27.29
CA LEU A 31 26.44 -32.13 -27.18
C LEU A 31 27.28 -31.73 -25.96
N ASP A 32 28.54 -31.38 -26.21
CA ASP A 32 29.44 -30.90 -25.18
C ASP A 32 29.02 -29.48 -24.81
N ARG A 33 28.95 -29.23 -23.50
CA ARG A 33 28.52 -27.95 -22.96
C ARG A 33 29.46 -26.83 -23.37
N GLU A 34 30.75 -27.12 -23.53
CA GLU A 34 31.75 -26.16 -23.99
C GLU A 34 31.66 -25.87 -25.49
N ASP A 35 31.22 -26.82 -26.32
CA ASP A 35 30.98 -26.52 -27.74
C ASP A 35 29.70 -25.69 -27.93
N LEU A 36 28.70 -25.88 -27.08
CA LEU A 36 27.42 -25.17 -27.19
C LEU A 36 27.41 -23.80 -26.52
N PHE A 37 28.13 -23.64 -25.41
CA PHE A 37 28.13 -22.42 -24.58
C PHE A 37 29.52 -21.94 -24.16
N GLY A 38 30.58 -22.62 -24.59
CA GLY A 38 31.95 -22.22 -24.30
C GLY A 38 32.35 -21.00 -25.10
N GLU A 39 33.25 -20.23 -24.50
CA GLU A 39 33.64 -18.90 -24.95
C GLU A 39 34.23 -18.88 -26.37
N THR A 40 34.80 -20.02 -26.80
CA THR A 40 35.45 -20.21 -28.11
C THR A 40 34.44 -20.31 -29.27
N ALA A 41 33.28 -20.93 -29.05
CA ALA A 41 32.27 -21.19 -30.09
C ALA A 41 31.05 -20.25 -29.98
N ALA A 42 30.56 -19.99 -28.76
CA ALA A 42 29.40 -19.13 -28.52
C ALA A 42 29.75 -17.64 -28.40
N GLY A 43 31.04 -17.32 -28.25
CA GLY A 43 31.55 -15.96 -28.13
C GLY A 43 31.39 -15.36 -26.72
N LYS A 44 32.22 -14.34 -26.45
CA LYS A 44 32.16 -13.57 -25.19
C LYS A 44 30.86 -12.77 -25.12
N ALA A 45 30.20 -12.76 -23.95
CA ALA A 45 29.05 -11.90 -23.69
C ALA A 45 29.39 -10.44 -24.08
N SER A 46 28.48 -9.78 -24.80
CA SER A 46 28.70 -8.41 -25.26
C SER A 46 29.08 -7.51 -24.10
N ARG A 47 30.16 -6.74 -24.23
CA ARG A 47 30.55 -5.70 -23.26
C ARG A 47 29.47 -4.62 -23.08
N SER A 48 28.43 -4.63 -23.93
CA SER A 48 27.25 -3.78 -23.84
C SER A 48 26.08 -4.39 -23.06
N LEU A 49 26.25 -5.57 -22.43
CA LEU A 49 25.23 -6.06 -21.50
C LEU A 49 25.19 -5.08 -20.33
N ALA A 50 24.15 -4.23 -20.29
CA ALA A 50 24.01 -3.20 -19.28
C ALA A 50 24.00 -3.85 -17.90
N GLN A 51 25.12 -3.79 -17.18
CA GLN A 51 25.11 -4.09 -15.76
C GLN A 51 24.22 -3.05 -15.10
N HIS A 52 23.25 -3.51 -14.32
CA HIS A 52 22.44 -2.66 -13.47
C HIS A 52 23.39 -2.01 -12.44
N ILE A 53 23.79 -0.76 -12.70
CA ILE A 53 24.52 0.07 -11.74
C ILE A 53 23.45 0.63 -10.80
N PRO A 54 23.36 0.17 -9.54
CA PRO A 54 22.44 0.78 -8.59
C PRO A 54 22.87 2.23 -8.42
N GLY A 55 22.01 3.18 -8.80
CA GLY A 55 22.26 4.60 -8.57
C GLY A 55 22.45 4.89 -7.08
N PRO A 56 23.02 6.05 -6.72
CA PRO A 56 23.17 6.46 -5.33
C PRO A 56 21.78 6.68 -4.71
N GLY A 57 21.22 5.63 -4.12
CA GLY A 57 19.84 5.62 -3.62
C GLY A 57 19.09 4.30 -3.86
N GLY A 58 19.76 3.15 -3.73
CA GLY A 58 19.12 1.84 -3.84
C GLY A 58 18.00 1.59 -2.82
N MET A 59 17.47 0.35 -2.79
CA MET A 59 16.30 -0.04 -1.98
C MET A 59 16.39 0.34 -0.49
N GLU A 60 17.60 0.44 0.08
CA GLU A 60 17.81 0.91 1.46
C GLU A 60 17.49 2.39 1.68
N GLY A 61 17.82 3.28 0.73
CA GLY A 61 17.47 4.70 0.83
C GLY A 61 15.95 4.91 0.75
N MET A 62 15.29 4.14 -0.11
CA MET A 62 13.83 4.12 -0.21
C MET A 62 13.17 3.54 1.05
N LYS A 63 13.77 2.52 1.67
CA LYS A 63 13.33 1.96 2.95
C LYS A 63 13.47 2.97 4.11
N GLY A 64 14.56 3.74 4.15
CA GLY A 64 14.76 4.81 5.14
C GLY A 64 13.72 5.92 5.00
N ALA A 65 13.49 6.39 3.76
CA ALA A 65 12.45 7.38 3.48
C ALA A 65 11.05 6.88 3.86
N ALA A 66 10.70 5.63 3.49
CA ALA A 66 9.43 5.02 3.86
C ALA A 66 9.26 4.90 5.39
N SER A 67 10.32 4.54 6.12
CA SER A 67 10.27 4.41 7.58
C SER A 67 10.05 5.77 8.28
N GLY A 68 10.63 6.85 7.76
CA GLY A 68 10.39 8.21 8.26
C GLY A 68 8.92 8.63 8.09
N VAL A 69 8.35 8.39 6.90
CA VAL A 69 6.93 8.69 6.62
C VAL A 69 5.98 7.91 7.52
N VAL A 70 6.28 6.64 7.83
CA VAL A 70 5.47 5.84 8.77
C VAL A 70 5.47 6.44 10.18
N GLY A 71 6.61 6.98 10.64
CA GLY A 71 6.69 7.67 11.93
C GLY A 71 5.85 8.93 11.99
N ASP A 72 5.87 9.74 10.93
CA ASP A 72 5.04 10.95 10.83
C ASP A 72 3.55 10.60 10.75
N LEU A 73 3.21 9.55 9.99
CA LEU A 73 1.85 9.06 9.87
C LEU A 73 1.31 8.53 11.21
N ALA A 74 2.12 7.84 12.00
CA ALA A 74 1.73 7.37 13.33
C ALA A 74 1.39 8.54 14.27
N ARG A 75 2.18 9.62 14.25
CA ARG A 75 1.88 10.84 15.02
C ARG A 75 0.61 11.53 14.53
N ALA A 76 0.43 11.65 13.22
CA ALA A 76 -0.78 12.22 12.63
C ALA A 76 -2.03 11.40 12.99
N ARG A 77 -1.91 10.07 13.08
CA ARG A 77 -3.01 9.19 13.50
C ARG A 77 -3.45 9.47 14.94
N ILE A 78 -2.52 9.60 15.88
CA ILE A 78 -2.85 9.92 17.28
C ILE A 78 -3.57 11.27 17.36
N ALA A 79 -3.05 12.29 16.67
CA ALA A 79 -3.69 13.61 16.63
C ALA A 79 -5.10 13.57 16.00
N LEU A 80 -5.32 12.69 15.02
CA LEU A 80 -6.63 12.47 14.41
C LEU A 80 -7.61 11.81 15.38
N ASP A 81 -7.16 10.83 16.16
CA ASP A 81 -7.98 10.15 17.16
C ASP A 81 -8.43 11.14 18.27
N GLU A 82 -7.51 11.98 18.78
CA GLU A 82 -7.84 13.06 19.71
C GLU A 82 -8.83 14.08 19.13
N ARG A 83 -8.64 14.44 17.84
CA ARG A 83 -9.57 15.32 17.14
C ARG A 83 -10.95 14.69 17.05
N GLY A 84 -11.03 13.39 16.79
CA GLY A 84 -12.29 12.65 16.76
C GLY A 84 -13.05 12.74 18.08
N GLN A 85 -12.35 12.53 19.20
CA GLN A 85 -12.94 12.68 20.54
C GLN A 85 -13.44 14.10 20.80
N LYS A 86 -12.60 15.11 20.53
CA LYS A 86 -12.96 16.53 20.69
C LYS A 86 -14.15 16.95 19.83
N LEU A 87 -14.27 16.42 18.62
CA LEU A 87 -15.41 16.68 17.75
C LEU A 87 -16.70 16.05 18.28
N GLY A 88 -16.63 14.84 18.86
CA GLY A 88 -17.78 14.22 19.52
C GLY A 88 -18.29 15.06 20.70
N GLU A 89 -17.38 15.52 21.57
CA GLU A 89 -17.75 16.43 22.67
C GLU A 89 -18.33 17.76 22.16
N LEU A 90 -17.77 18.29 21.06
CA LEU A 90 -18.24 19.53 20.46
C LEU A 90 -19.65 19.38 19.88
N GLU A 91 -19.96 18.25 19.26
CA GLU A 91 -21.29 17.95 18.72
C GLU A 91 -22.34 17.96 19.84
N GLU A 92 -22.09 17.25 20.95
CA GLU A 92 -23.01 17.22 22.10
C GLU A 92 -23.24 18.63 22.68
N ARG A 93 -22.16 19.39 22.87
CA ARG A 93 -22.27 20.78 23.36
C ARG A 93 -23.01 21.68 22.38
N THR A 94 -22.82 21.48 21.08
CA THR A 94 -23.48 22.26 20.03
C THR A 94 -24.97 21.94 19.97
N ALA A 95 -25.37 20.68 20.14
CA ALA A 95 -26.76 20.28 20.23
C ALA A 95 -27.46 20.91 21.46
N ALA A 96 -26.80 20.86 22.63
CA ALA A 96 -27.30 21.51 23.84
C ALA A 96 -27.41 23.04 23.69
N MET A 97 -26.42 23.66 23.02
CA MET A 97 -26.43 25.09 22.71
C MET A 97 -27.58 25.45 21.77
N MET A 98 -27.84 24.64 20.73
CA MET A 98 -28.94 24.85 19.79
C MET A 98 -30.30 24.81 20.50
N ALA A 99 -30.53 23.80 21.35
CA ALA A 99 -31.74 23.71 22.16
C ALA A 99 -31.92 24.93 23.08
N SER A 100 -30.83 25.38 23.70
CA SER A 100 -30.83 26.58 24.55
C SER A 100 -31.14 27.85 23.75
N ALA A 101 -30.57 27.98 22.55
CA ALA A 101 -30.80 29.11 21.66
C ALA A 101 -32.24 29.15 21.13
N GLU A 102 -32.83 28.00 20.79
CA GLU A 102 -34.24 27.91 20.41
C GLU A 102 -35.17 28.33 21.55
N SER A 103 -34.90 27.84 22.76
CA SER A 103 -35.64 28.25 23.96
C SER A 103 -35.52 29.76 24.17
N PHE A 104 -34.31 30.30 24.15
CA PHE A 104 -34.08 31.73 24.31
C PHE A 104 -34.81 32.57 23.25
N SER A 105 -34.75 32.15 21.98
CA SER A 105 -35.44 32.82 20.87
C SER A 105 -36.95 32.90 21.11
N LYS A 106 -37.58 31.80 21.54
CA LYS A 106 -39.01 31.78 21.87
C LYS A 106 -39.34 32.74 23.01
N HIS A 107 -38.60 32.69 24.12
CA HIS A 107 -38.83 33.58 25.27
C HIS A 107 -38.63 35.06 24.91
N ALA A 108 -37.60 35.38 24.12
CA ALA A 108 -37.36 36.73 23.64
C ALA A 108 -38.50 37.22 22.73
N HIS A 109 -39.01 36.34 21.86
CA HIS A 109 -40.16 36.65 21.01
C HIS A 109 -41.43 36.91 21.82
N ASP A 110 -41.73 36.05 22.81
CA ASP A 110 -42.88 36.23 23.70
C ASP A 110 -42.78 37.53 24.52
N MET A 111 -41.58 37.86 25.00
CA MET A 111 -41.33 39.13 25.68
C MET A 111 -41.56 40.31 24.73
N MET A 112 -41.03 40.26 23.51
CA MET A 112 -41.26 41.30 22.50
C MET A 112 -42.76 41.49 22.25
N LEU A 113 -43.54 40.42 22.05
CA LEU A 113 -44.98 40.52 21.83
C LEU A 113 -45.72 41.17 23.01
N LYS A 114 -45.33 40.86 24.25
CA LYS A 114 -45.94 41.46 25.46
C LYS A 114 -45.75 42.98 25.53
N TYR A 115 -44.63 43.50 25.02
CA TYR A 115 -44.31 44.93 25.10
C TYR A 115 -44.56 45.68 23.79
N LYS A 116 -44.72 44.98 22.66
CA LYS A 116 -44.90 45.56 21.33
C LYS A 116 -46.02 46.60 21.28
N ASP A 117 -47.19 46.25 21.82
CA ASP A 117 -48.38 47.10 21.76
C ASP A 117 -48.76 47.67 23.14
N LYS A 118 -47.90 47.48 24.15
CA LYS A 118 -48.18 47.93 25.51
C LYS A 118 -48.22 49.45 25.56
N LYS A 119 -49.41 49.99 25.84
CA LYS A 119 -49.60 51.42 26.04
C LYS A 119 -49.29 51.78 27.49
N TRP A 120 -48.59 52.89 27.69
CA TRP A 120 -48.13 53.33 29.01
C TRP A 120 -49.27 53.58 30.03
N TYR A 121 -50.51 53.75 29.54
CA TYR A 121 -51.72 54.01 30.33
C TYR A 121 -52.56 52.76 30.62
N GLN A 122 -52.16 51.58 30.14
CA GLN A 122 -52.82 50.30 30.43
C GLN A 122 -51.93 49.54 31.43
N LEU A 123 -52.21 49.75 32.72
CA LEU A 123 -51.55 49.08 33.84
C LEU A 123 -52.02 47.64 33.98
#